data_AF-A0A1E3VZW4-F1
#
_entry.id   AF-A0A1E3VZW4-F1
#
_cell.length_a   1.000
_cell.length_b   1.000
_cell.length_c   1.000
_cell.angle_alpha   90.00
_cell.angle_beta   90.00
_cell.angle_gamma   90.00
#
_symmetry.space_group_name_H-M   'P 1'
#
loop_
_entity.id
_entity.type
_entity.pdbx_description
1 polymer ?
#
loop_
_entity_poly.entity_id
_entity_poly.type
_entity_poly.pdbx_seq_one_letter_code
_entity_poly.pdbx_strand_id
1 'polypeptide(L)' 'MAFEDLKAELALLINQMENQPEDRHELYMQIREKLNEMRAFGMPVPEDLVRLEEELEAEFAAAQAPKKG' A
#
# COMPACT_ATOMS: atom_id res chain seq x y z
N MET A 1 -9.72 -21.76 -1.00
CA MET A 1 -8.41 -21.87 -0.32
C MET A 1 -7.56 -20.66 -0.71
N ALA A 2 -6.99 -20.55 -1.92
CA ALA A 2 -6.13 -19.41 -2.31
C ALA A 2 -6.71 -17.97 -2.11
N PHE A 3 -8.02 -17.77 -2.26
CA PHE A 3 -8.65 -16.45 -2.09
C PHE A 3 -8.71 -15.98 -0.63
N GLU A 4 -8.99 -16.90 0.30
CA GLU A 4 -9.07 -16.55 1.73
C GLU A 4 -7.67 -16.32 2.31
N ASP A 5 -6.68 -17.07 1.83
CA ASP A 5 -5.27 -16.83 2.12
C ASP A 5 -4.83 -15.43 1.68
N LEU A 6 -5.14 -15.03 0.44
CA LEU A 6 -4.80 -13.69 -0.07
C LEU A 6 -5.41 -12.57 0.80
N LYS A 7 -6.66 -12.76 1.25
CA LYS A 7 -7.33 -11.82 2.15
C LYS A 7 -6.69 -11.75 3.52
N ALA A 8 -6.31 -12.90 4.09
CA ALA A 8 -5.64 -12.96 5.39
C ALA A 8 -4.26 -12.30 5.34
N GLU A 9 -3.52 -12.55 4.26
CA GLU A 9 -2.20 -11.97 4.03
C GLU A 9 -2.28 -10.45 3.84
N LEU A 10 -3.26 -9.96 3.07
CA LEU A 10 -3.52 -8.52 2.92
C LEU A 10 -3.89 -7.87 4.26
N ALA A 11 -4.77 -8.50 5.04
CA ALA A 11 -5.18 -7.98 6.35
C ALA A 11 -3.98 -7.88 7.31
N LEU A 12 -3.08 -8.86 7.28
CA LEU A 12 -1.85 -8.86 8.06
C LEU A 12 -0.90 -7.74 7.62
N LEU A 13 -0.76 -7.51 6.31
CA LEU A 13 0.07 -6.43 5.78
C LEU A 13 -0.49 -5.04 6.15
N ILE A 14 -1.81 -4.85 6.06
CA ILE A 14 -2.48 -3.62 6.49
C ILE A 14 -2.23 -3.36 7.97
N ASN A 15 -2.39 -4.38 8.81
CA ASN A 15 -2.15 -4.25 10.25
C ASN A 15 -0.68 -3.93 10.58
N GLN A 16 0.27 -4.54 9.87
CA GLN A 16 1.69 -4.21 10.00
C GLN A 16 1.98 -2.76 9.61
N MET A 17 1.36 -2.28 8.54
CA MET A 17 1.55 -0.90 8.05
C MET A 17 1.02 0.16 9.03
N GLU A 18 -0.06 -0.15 9.75
CA GLU A 18 -0.56 0.70 10.84
C GLU A 18 0.40 0.73 12.04
N ASN A 19 0.99 -0.43 12.39
CA ASN A 19 1.87 -0.56 13.54
C ASN A 19 3.34 -0.14 13.28
N GLN A 20 3.82 -0.26 12.05
CA GLN A 20 5.21 -0.04 11.67
C GLN A 20 5.31 1.03 10.57
N PRO A 21 5.27 2.32 10.98
CA PRO A 21 5.34 3.43 10.04
C PRO A 21 6.67 3.53 9.29
N GLU A 22 7.73 3.00 9.87
CA GLU A 22 9.11 3.08 9.36
C GLU A 22 9.27 2.28 8.06
N ASP A 23 8.59 1.14 7.95
CA ASP A 23 8.63 0.24 6.80
C ASP A 23 7.41 0.42 5.87
N ARG A 24 6.67 1.52 6.03
CA ARG A 24 5.45 1.80 5.24
C ARG A 24 5.67 1.70 3.75
N HIS A 25 6.84 2.10 3.24
CA HIS A 25 7.14 2.03 1.82
C HIS A 25 7.25 0.59 1.30
N GLU A 26 7.96 -0.29 2.01
CA GLU A 26 8.10 -1.70 1.62
C GLU A 26 6.78 -2.46 1.77
N LEU A 27 6.08 -2.22 2.89
CA LEU A 27 4.74 -2.78 3.13
C LEU A 27 3.75 -2.30 2.07
N TYR A 28 3.82 -1.03 1.67
CA TYR A 28 2.98 -0.45 0.63
C TYR A 28 3.20 -1.14 -0.72
N MET A 29 4.45 -1.36 -1.15
CA MET A 29 4.75 -2.06 -2.40
C MET A 29 4.14 -3.47 -2.42
N GLN A 30 4.30 -4.20 -1.31
CA GLN A 30 3.72 -5.54 -1.18
C GLN A 30 2.20 -5.50 -1.21
N ILE A 31 1.57 -4.58 -0.46
CA ILE A 31 0.12 -4.42 -0.45
C ILE A 31 -0.38 -4.06 -1.85
N ARG A 32 0.27 -3.15 -2.56
CA ARG A 32 -0.10 -2.73 -3.92
C ARG A 32 -0.08 -3.88 -4.91
N GLU A 33 0.93 -4.76 -4.86
CA GLU A 33 0.96 -5.97 -5.66
C GLU A 33 -0.24 -6.87 -5.37
N LYS A 34 -0.50 -7.18 -4.09
CA LYS A 34 -1.67 -7.99 -3.71
C LYS A 34 -2.98 -7.31 -4.09
N LEU A 35 -3.09 -6.00 -3.96
CA LEU A 35 -4.27 -5.22 -4.37
C LEU A 35 -4.50 -5.30 -5.88
N ASN A 36 -3.44 -5.28 -6.70
CA ASN A 36 -3.58 -5.44 -8.14
C ASN A 36 -4.10 -6.83 -8.51
N GLU A 37 -3.64 -7.87 -7.82
CA GLU A 37 -4.24 -9.21 -7.94
C GLU A 37 -5.72 -9.17 -7.53
N MET A 38 -6.04 -8.55 -6.40
CA MET A 38 -7.43 -8.41 -5.94
C MET A 38 -8.33 -7.65 -6.92
N ARG A 39 -7.84 -6.55 -7.52
CA ARG A 39 -8.54 -5.82 -8.59
C ARG A 39 -8.75 -6.70 -9.82
N ALA A 40 -7.76 -7.50 -10.19
CA ALA A 40 -7.89 -8.47 -11.28
C ALA A 40 -8.96 -9.54 -10.98
N PHE A 41 -9.14 -9.90 -9.70
CA PHE A 41 -10.24 -10.75 -9.23
C PHE A 41 -11.57 -9.99 -9.06
N GLY A 42 -11.63 -8.68 -9.30
CA GLY A 42 -12.84 -7.85 -9.19
C GLY A 42 -13.21 -7.43 -7.78
N MET A 43 -12.26 -7.42 -6.84
CA MET A 43 -12.50 -6.99 -5.46
C MET A 43 -12.34 -5.48 -5.26
N PRO A 44 -13.13 -4.88 -4.35
CA PRO A 44 -12.96 -3.49 -3.96
C PRO A 44 -11.67 -3.31 -3.15
N VAL A 45 -10.91 -2.28 -3.49
CA VAL A 45 -9.70 -1.87 -2.76
C VAL A 45 -10.08 -0.86 -1.67
N PRO A 46 -9.57 -1.02 -0.43
CA PRO A 46 -9.79 -0.07 0.65
C PRO A 46 -9.30 1.35 0.32
N GLU A 47 -10.08 2.36 0.70
CA GLU A 47 -9.74 3.78 0.51
C GLU A 47 -8.51 4.21 1.30
N ASP A 48 -8.26 3.62 2.47
CA ASP A 48 -7.08 3.92 3.29
C ASP A 48 -5.77 3.63 2.54
N LEU A 49 -5.76 2.63 1.65
CA LEU A 49 -4.59 2.29 0.84
C LEU A 49 -4.39 3.24 -0.33
N VAL A 50 -5.49 3.74 -0.90
CA VAL A 50 -5.45 4.78 -1.94
C VAL A 50 -4.89 6.07 -1.34
N ARG A 51 -5.35 6.46 -0.15
CA ARG A 51 -4.82 7.62 0.56
C ARG A 51 -3.33 7.48 0.86
N LEU A 52 -2.90 6.31 1.31
CA LEU A 52 -1.48 6.07 1.57
C LEU A 52 -0.63 6.14 0.29
N GLU A 53 -1.13 5.63 -0.85
CA GLU A 53 -0.45 5.79 -2.16
C GLU A 53 -0.25 7.27 -2.47
N GLU A 54 -1.29 8.08 -2.32
CA GLU A 54 -1.22 9.53 -2.56
C GLU A 54 -0.26 10.23 -1.59
N GLU A 55 -0.28 9.89 -0.30
CA GLU A 55 0.63 10.45 0.70
C GLU A 55 2.09 10.09 0.40
N LEU A 56 2.37 8.83 0.11
CA LEU A 56 3.71 8.37 -0.25
C LEU A 56 4.18 8.99 -1.56
N GLU A 57 3.33 9.01 -2.59
CA GLU A 57 3.66 9.67 -3.86
C GLU A 57 3.97 11.15 -3.65
N ALA A 58 3.20 11.85 -2.81
CA ALA A 58 3.47 13.24 -2.44
C ALA A 58 4.79 13.39 -1.67
N GLU A 59 5.08 12.51 -0.71
CA GLU A 59 6.36 12.50 0.02
C GLU A 59 7.56 12.25 -0.91
N PHE A 60 7.45 11.28 -1.83
CA PHE A 60 8.49 10.97 -2.80
C PHE A 60 8.65 12.08 -3.85
N ALA A 61 7.56 12.68 -4.31
CA ALA A 61 7.59 13.81 -5.23
C ALA A 61 8.21 15.05 -4.55
N ALA A 62 7.89 15.28 -3.27
CA ALA A 62 8.48 16.35 -2.48
C ALA A 62 9.97 16.10 -2.18
N ALA A 63 10.37 14.86 -1.91
CA ALA A 63 11.77 14.48 -1.69
C ALA A 63 12.62 14.59 -2.96
N GLN A 64 12.03 14.35 -4.14
CA GLN A 64 12.71 14.46 -5.44
C GLN A 64 12.69 15.88 -6.02
N ALA A 65 11.86 16.79 -5.49
CA ALA A 65 11.87 18.18 -5.92
C ALA A 65 13.22 18.83 -5.56
N PRO A 66 14.04 19.25 -6.55
CA PRO A 66 15.25 19.98 -6.24
C PRO A 66 14.83 21.28 -5.55
N LYS A 67 15.35 21.53 -4.34
CA LYS A 67 15.32 22.86 -3.73
C LYS A 67 15.88 23.84 -4.76
N LYS A 68 15.01 24.53 -5.49
CA LYS A 68 15.38 25.74 -6.23
C LYS A 68 15.76 26.75 -5.15
N GLY A 69 17.07 26.92 -4.99
CA GLY A 69 17.67 28.01 -4.20
C GLY A 69 17.40 29.37 -4.83
#